data_AF-A0A7K0KNI1-F1
#
_entry.id   AF-A0A7K0KNI1-F1
#
_cell.length_a   1.000
_cell.length_b   1.000
_cell.length_c   1.000
_cell.angle_alpha   90.00
_cell.angle_beta   90.00
_cell.angle_gamma   90.00
#
_symmetry.space_group_name_H-M   'P 1'
#
loop_
_entity.id
_entity.type
_entity.pdbx_description
1 polymer ?
#
loop_
_entity_poly.entity_id
_entity_poly.type
_entity_poly.pdbx_seq_one_letter_code
_entity_poly.pdbx_strand_id
1 'polypeptide(L)'
;RDALKSQLVLDKIASTEQLSVAEAELSAWLVQQAPRYGMSPDQFAQELVSAGQVPSAVAEVRRGKALAHVLENARIVDTNGVVIDLASLSTSPAEVDHSGHDHGDHEGHDHD
;
A
#
# COMPACT_ATOMS: atom_id res chain seq x y z
N ARG A 1 -3.32 -25.16 -2.39
CA ARG A 1 -4.50 -25.18 -3.28
C ARG A 1 -5.45 -24.00 -3.01
N ASP A 2 -5.53 -23.50 -1.77
CA ASP A 2 -6.49 -22.43 -1.44
C ASP A 2 -6.04 -21.02 -1.85
N ALA A 3 -4.74 -20.73 -1.85
CA ALA A 3 -4.22 -19.43 -2.32
C ALA A 3 -4.60 -19.11 -3.78
N LEU A 4 -4.58 -20.11 -4.67
CA LEU A 4 -4.97 -19.95 -6.07
C LEU A 4 -6.48 -19.65 -6.22
N LYS A 5 -7.32 -20.28 -5.38
CA LYS A 5 -8.76 -20.00 -5.36
C LYS A 5 -9.03 -18.57 -4.92
N SER A 6 -8.35 -18.11 -3.86
CA SER A 6 -8.50 -16.73 -3.37
C SER A 6 -8.06 -15.71 -4.42
N GLN A 7 -6.96 -15.96 -5.13
CA GLN A 7 -6.51 -15.09 -6.23
C GLN A 7 -7.56 -15.00 -7.35
N LEU A 8 -8.12 -16.14 -7.79
CA LEU A 8 -9.16 -16.16 -8.84
C LEU A 8 -10.45 -15.46 -8.40
N VAL A 9 -10.85 -15.60 -7.14
CA VAL A 9 -12.03 -14.92 -6.59
C VAL A 9 -11.79 -13.41 -6.53
N LEU A 10 -10.64 -12.96 -6.02
CA LEU A 10 -10.29 -11.54 -5.96
C LEU A 10 -10.19 -10.91 -7.36
N ASP A 11 -9.61 -11.62 -8.32
CA ASP A 11 -9.53 -11.16 -9.71
C ASP A 11 -10.94 -11.04 -10.34
N LYS A 12 -11.86 -11.97 -10.02
CA LYS A 12 -13.26 -11.91 -10.49
C LYS A 12 -14.03 -10.73 -9.89
N ILE A 13 -13.82 -10.45 -8.60
CA ILE A 13 -14.43 -9.30 -7.92
C ILE A 13 -13.90 -7.99 -8.51
N ALA A 14 -12.58 -7.86 -8.67
CA ALA A 14 -11.96 -6.71 -9.29
C ALA A 14 -12.50 -6.43 -10.71
N SER A 15 -12.75 -7.49 -11.49
CA SER A 15 -13.31 -7.37 -12.83
C SER A 15 -14.81 -7.04 -12.83
N THR A 16 -15.59 -7.53 -11.87
CA THR A 16 -17.03 -7.29 -11.80
C THR A 16 -17.32 -5.86 -11.34
N GLU A 17 -16.58 -5.40 -10.34
CA GLU A 17 -16.66 -4.05 -9.76
C GLU A 17 -15.83 -3.00 -10.55
N GLN A 18 -15.21 -3.40 -11.67
CA GLN A 18 -14.40 -2.53 -12.54
C GLN A 18 -13.34 -1.72 -11.76
N LEU A 19 -12.73 -2.37 -10.77
CA LEU A 19 -11.74 -1.75 -9.90
C LEU A 19 -10.48 -1.42 -10.70
N SER A 20 -10.39 -0.17 -11.09
CA SER A 20 -9.23 0.41 -11.77
C SER A 20 -8.25 0.93 -10.73
N VAL A 21 -6.95 0.79 -11.01
CA VAL A 21 -5.89 1.34 -10.17
C VAL A 21 -5.70 2.81 -10.52
N ALA A 22 -5.90 3.68 -9.54
CA ALA A 22 -5.57 5.09 -9.67
C ALA A 22 -4.07 5.32 -9.46
N GLU A 23 -3.55 6.40 -10.05
CA GLU A 23 -2.15 6.81 -9.88
C GLU A 23 -1.78 6.97 -8.40
N ALA A 24 -2.66 7.58 -7.60
CA ALA A 24 -2.46 7.75 -6.17
C ALA A 24 -2.31 6.42 -5.40
N GLU A 25 -3.03 5.37 -5.82
CA GLU A 25 -2.93 4.04 -5.19
C GLU A 25 -1.61 3.37 -5.52
N LEU A 26 -1.17 3.49 -6.78
CA LEU A 26 0.13 2.99 -7.21
C LEU A 26 1.27 3.72 -6.49
N SER A 27 1.18 5.05 -6.38
CA SER A 27 2.14 5.87 -5.64
C SER A 27 2.19 5.50 -4.16
N ALA A 28 1.04 5.32 -3.50
CA ALA A 28 0.98 4.87 -2.11
C ALA A 28 1.61 3.48 -1.92
N TRP A 29 1.34 2.55 -2.85
CA TRP A 29 1.95 1.22 -2.84
C TRP A 29 3.47 1.30 -3.02
N LEU A 30 3.97 2.15 -3.94
CA LEU A 30 5.41 2.36 -4.13
C LEU A 30 6.07 2.90 -2.85
N VAL A 31 5.46 3.87 -2.18
CA VAL A 31 5.94 4.41 -0.90
C VAL A 31 6.05 3.32 0.17
N GLN A 32 5.09 2.39 0.22
CA GLN A 32 5.11 1.28 1.17
C GLN A 32 6.11 0.17 0.82
N GLN A 33 6.34 -0.10 -0.47
CA GLN A 33 7.21 -1.19 -0.90
C GLN A 33 8.68 -0.78 -1.02
N ALA A 34 8.97 0.44 -1.48
CA ALA A 34 10.34 0.88 -1.76
C ALA A 34 11.32 0.73 -0.57
N PRO A 35 10.93 1.00 0.69
CA PRO A 35 11.78 0.76 1.86
C PRO A 35 12.22 -0.70 2.03
N ARG A 36 11.40 -1.67 1.60
CA ARG A 36 11.74 -3.11 1.65
C ARG A 36 12.90 -3.46 0.72
N TYR A 37 13.08 -2.67 -0.33
CA TYR A 37 14.16 -2.80 -1.30
C TYR A 37 15.32 -1.85 -1.04
N GLY A 38 15.25 -1.04 0.03
CA GLY A 38 16.27 -0.03 0.33
C GLY A 38 16.35 1.11 -0.69
N MET A 39 15.27 1.35 -1.43
CA MET A 39 15.20 2.33 -2.52
C MET A 39 14.23 3.46 -2.17
N SER A 40 14.39 4.62 -2.83
CA SER A 40 13.33 5.63 -2.82
C SER A 40 12.16 5.18 -3.70
N PRO A 41 10.93 5.69 -3.49
CA PRO A 41 9.77 5.34 -4.31
C PRO A 41 9.99 5.59 -5.80
N ASP A 42 10.62 6.72 -6.15
CA ASP A 42 10.95 7.06 -7.54
C ASP A 42 11.96 6.09 -8.16
N GLN A 43 13.01 5.70 -7.42
CA GLN A 43 13.99 4.73 -7.89
C GLN A 43 13.35 3.35 -8.10
N PHE A 44 12.51 2.91 -7.17
CA PHE A 44 11.80 1.63 -7.29
C PHE A 44 10.82 1.61 -8.47
N ALA A 45 10.12 2.73 -8.73
CA ALA A 45 9.28 2.87 -9.91
C ALA A 45 10.10 2.75 -11.21
N GLN A 46 11.25 3.41 -11.26
CA GLN A 46 12.16 3.35 -12.42
C GLN A 46 12.68 1.93 -12.66
N GLU A 47 12.99 1.18 -11.60
CA GLU A 47 13.39 -0.23 -11.70
C GLU A 47 12.26 -1.11 -12.24
N LEU A 48 11.02 -0.91 -11.78
CA LEU A 48 9.85 -1.64 -12.29
C LEU A 48 9.60 -1.38 -13.78
N VAL A 49 9.78 -0.12 -14.23
CA VAL A 49 9.69 0.25 -15.65
C VAL A 49 10.81 -0.44 -16.43
N SER A 50 12.04 -0.35 -15.96
CA SER A 50 13.21 -0.92 -16.62
C SER A 50 13.14 -2.45 -16.70
N ALA A 51 12.56 -3.10 -15.68
CA ALA A 51 12.31 -4.54 -15.64
C ALA A 51 11.05 -4.98 -16.41
N GLY A 52 10.25 -4.03 -16.94
CA GLY A 52 8.99 -4.33 -17.62
C GLY A 52 7.91 -4.93 -16.69
N GLN A 53 8.03 -4.71 -15.37
CA GLN A 53 7.16 -5.30 -14.35
C GLN A 53 6.00 -4.41 -13.91
N VAL A 54 5.85 -3.23 -14.51
CA VAL A 54 4.73 -2.32 -14.24
C VAL A 54 3.36 -3.01 -14.31
N PRO A 55 3.06 -3.89 -15.30
CA PRO A 55 1.76 -4.58 -15.35
C PRO A 55 1.51 -5.47 -14.12
N SER A 56 2.54 -6.12 -13.60
CA SER A 56 2.46 -6.97 -12.40
C SER A 56 2.27 -6.13 -11.14
N ALA A 57 2.96 -4.99 -11.04
CA ALA A 57 2.77 -4.05 -9.93
C ALA A 57 1.32 -3.52 -9.90
N VAL A 58 0.78 -3.12 -11.05
CA VAL A 58 -0.63 -2.69 -11.16
C VAL A 58 -1.59 -3.83 -10.78
N ALA A 59 -1.31 -5.08 -11.17
CA ALA A 59 -2.12 -6.21 -10.77
C ALA A 59 -2.13 -6.44 -9.25
N GLU A 60 -1.01 -6.20 -8.58
CA GLU A 60 -0.91 -6.33 -7.13
C GLU A 60 -1.69 -5.23 -6.40
N VAL A 61 -1.58 -3.98 -6.85
CA VAL A 61 -2.37 -2.86 -6.29
C VAL A 61 -3.86 -3.12 -6.45
N ARG A 62 -4.29 -3.60 -7.63
CA ARG A 62 -5.69 -3.97 -7.88
C ARG A 62 -6.17 -5.10 -6.98
N ARG A 63 -5.33 -6.08 -6.67
CA ARG A 63 -5.66 -7.16 -5.74
C ARG A 63 -5.82 -6.65 -4.31
N GLY A 64 -4.94 -5.75 -3.87
CA GLY A 64 -5.09 -5.06 -2.58
C GLY A 64 -6.42 -4.31 -2.47
N LYS A 65 -6.78 -3.60 -3.55
CA LYS A 65 -8.07 -2.90 -3.65
C LYS A 65 -9.28 -3.82 -3.61
N ALA A 66 -9.23 -4.94 -4.34
CA ALA A 66 -10.30 -5.93 -4.30
C ALA A 66 -10.45 -6.54 -2.89
N LEU A 67 -9.34 -6.77 -2.19
CA LEU A 67 -9.37 -7.24 -0.81
C LEU A 67 -9.99 -6.20 0.13
N ALA A 68 -9.58 -4.94 0.03
CA ALA A 68 -10.16 -3.84 0.81
C ALA A 68 -11.67 -3.73 0.59
N HIS A 69 -12.10 -3.77 -0.67
CA HIS A 69 -13.53 -3.75 -1.03
C HIS A 69 -14.30 -4.95 -0.46
N VAL A 70 -13.71 -6.15 -0.48
CA VAL A 70 -14.31 -7.33 0.15
C VAL A 70 -14.41 -7.15 1.67
N LEU A 71 -13.38 -6.61 2.31
CA LEU A 71 -13.36 -6.37 3.75
C LEU A 71 -14.40 -5.33 4.18
N GLU A 72 -14.64 -4.29 3.38
CA GLU A 72 -15.69 -3.29 3.61
C GLU A 72 -17.10 -3.91 3.58
N ASN A 73 -17.31 -4.93 2.74
CA ASN A 73 -18.61 -5.59 2.58
C ASN A 73 -18.75 -6.88 3.40
N ALA A 74 -17.67 -7.35 4.02
CA ALA A 74 -17.65 -8.58 4.80
C ALA A 74 -18.03 -8.31 6.25
N ARG A 75 -18.92 -9.16 6.80
CA ARG A 75 -19.22 -9.15 8.23
C ARG A 75 -18.07 -9.80 8.99
N ILE A 76 -17.33 -9.01 9.75
CA ILE A 76 -16.21 -9.51 10.56
C ILE A 76 -16.68 -9.72 11.98
N VAL A 77 -16.38 -10.90 12.54
CA VAL A 77 -16.70 -11.25 13.92
C VAL A 77 -15.42 -11.67 14.63
N ASP A 78 -15.26 -11.23 15.88
CA ASP A 78 -14.23 -11.74 16.79
C ASP A 78 -14.46 -13.23 17.07
N THR A 79 -13.43 -13.91 17.59
CA THR A 79 -13.54 -15.25 18.20
C THR A 79 -14.68 -15.40 19.22
N ASN A 80 -15.11 -14.30 19.85
CA ASN A 80 -16.24 -14.25 20.78
C ASN A 80 -17.60 -13.96 20.11
N GLY A 81 -17.66 -13.85 18.77
CA GLY A 81 -18.88 -13.59 18.01
C GLY A 81 -19.32 -12.11 17.96
N VAL A 82 -18.52 -11.20 18.53
CA VAL A 82 -18.77 -9.75 18.49
C VAL A 82 -18.45 -9.23 17.09
N VAL A 83 -19.38 -8.49 16.50
CA VAL A 83 -19.17 -7.86 15.18
C VAL A 83 -18.18 -6.73 15.30
N ILE A 84 -17.10 -6.81 14.53
CA ILE A 84 -16.09 -5.76 14.41
C ILE A 84 -16.40 -4.98 13.14
N ASP A 85 -16.63 -3.68 13.28
CA ASP A 85 -16.79 -2.76 12.17
C ASP A 85 -15.42 -2.22 11.75
N LEU A 86 -14.91 -2.64 10.59
CA LEU A 86 -13.63 -2.17 10.08
C LEU A 86 -13.64 -0.71 9.61
N ALA A 87 -14.80 -0.13 9.32
CA ALA A 87 -14.90 1.28 8.93
C ALA A 87 -14.51 2.21 10.09
N SER A 88 -14.60 1.73 11.34
CA SER A 88 -14.12 2.45 12.53
C SER A 88 -12.60 2.33 12.75
N LEU A 89 -11.95 1.38 12.08
CA LEU A 89 -10.51 1.09 12.19
C LEU A 89 -9.70 1.66 11.04
N SER A 90 -10.35 2.24 10.02
CA SER A 90 -9.65 3.12 9.09
C SER A 90 -9.21 4.35 9.85
N THR A 91 -8.05 4.26 10.50
CA THR A 91 -7.21 5.41 10.78
C THR A 91 -7.02 6.09 9.44
N SER A 92 -7.80 7.16 9.20
CA SER A 92 -7.41 8.18 8.25
C SER A 92 -5.93 8.46 8.48
N PRO A 93 -5.10 8.63 7.44
CA PRO A 93 -3.77 9.21 7.59
C PRO A 93 -3.92 10.68 7.99
N ALA A 94 -4.55 10.94 9.13
CA ALA A 94 -4.51 12.18 9.84
C ALA A 94 -3.28 12.07 10.75
N GLU A 95 -2.24 12.77 10.30
CA GLU A 95 -1.22 13.37 11.15
C GLU A 95 -0.20 12.36 11.70
N VAL A 96 0.73 11.98 10.82
CA VAL A 96 2.13 11.91 11.26
C VAL A 96 2.51 13.33 11.67
N ASP A 97 2.42 13.61 12.97
CA ASP A 97 3.00 14.78 13.60
C ASP A 97 4.52 14.74 13.32
N HIS A 98 4.93 15.42 12.25
CA HIS A 98 6.32 15.85 12.08
C HIS A 98 6.57 16.98 13.09
N SER A 99 6.64 16.61 14.38
CA SER A 99 7.32 17.42 15.38
C SER A 99 8.75 17.61 14.91
N GLY A 100 9.05 18.82 14.44
CA GLY A 100 10.32 19.19 13.85
C GLY A 100 11.49 18.82 14.74
N HIS A 101 12.45 18.07 14.17
CA HIS A 101 13.81 18.08 14.69
C HIS A 101 14.60 19.04 13.82
N ASP A 102 14.70 20.25 14.35
CA ASP A 102 15.48 21.38 13.88
C ASP A 102 16.92 20.97 13.55
N HIS A 103 17.42 21.50 12.43
CA HIS A 103 18.79 21.36 11.97
C HIS A 103 19.72 22.14 12.92
N GLY A 104 20.47 21.42 13.76
CA GLY A 104 21.68 21.98 14.36
C GLY A 104 22.80 22.01 13.32
N ASP A 105 23.06 23.19 12.77
CA ASP A 105 24.24 23.50 11.95
C ASP A 105 25.53 22.95 12.60
N HIS A 106 26.27 22.13 11.86
CA HIS A 106 27.61 21.68 12.26
C HIS A 106 28.63 22.73 11.80
N GLU A 107 28.93 23.66 12.70
CA GLU A 107 29.92 24.73 12.55
C GLU A 107 31.34 24.15 12.29
N GLY A 108 32.02 24.70 11.27
CA GLY A 108 33.48 24.77 11.10
C GLY A 108 34.34 23.52 11.30
N HIS A 109 34.70 22.84 10.21
CA HIS A 109 35.90 21.99 10.16
C HIS A 109 37.07 22.86 9.66
N ASP A 110 37.81 23.47 10.58
CA ASP A 110 39.12 24.07 10.27
C ASP A 110 40.14 22.94 10.09
N HIS A 111 40.63 22.77 8.87
CA HIS A 111 41.84 22.00 8.59
C HIS A 111 43.01 22.97 8.46
N ASP A 112 44.02 22.77 9.32
CA ASP A 112 45.34 23.41 9.34
C ASP A 112 46.15 23.13 8.05
#